data_AF-A0A031JSU9-F1
#
_entry.id   AF-A0A031JSU9-F1
#
_cell.length_a   1.000
_cell.length_b   1.000
_cell.length_c   1.000
_cell.angle_alpha   90.00
_cell.angle_beta   90.00
_cell.angle_gamma   90.00
#
_symmetry.space_group_name_H-M   'P 1'
#
loop_
_entity.id
_entity.type
_entity.pdbx_description
1 polymer ?
#
loop_
_entity_poly.entity_id
_entity_poly.type
_entity_poly.pdbx_seq_one_letter_code
_entity_poly.pdbx_strand_id
1 'polypeptide(L)'
;MSSTVKSIAPDRLEKLLGALALVMLGFVGVAVLKGMSEWANIPGVIWLHLLTIVVALALTPVLLWKRRGTPGHRALGYAWAGAMFLTAVDSLFVTTKPGHFSLIHILSVFTIVMVPVLVLAARKGNVARHRRTVRGLIIGALLIAGFFTFPFDRLLGHWLFG
;
A
#
# COMPACT_ATOMS: atom_id res chain seq x y z
N MET A 1 38.10 6.91 -0.90
CA MET A 1 36.68 6.87 -0.48
C MET A 1 36.03 5.63 -1.08
N SER A 2 35.80 4.58 -0.29
CA SER A 2 35.15 3.36 -0.77
C SER A 2 33.68 3.65 -1.04
N SER A 3 33.27 3.71 -2.30
CA SER A 3 31.86 3.74 -2.69
C SER A 3 31.26 2.37 -2.40
N THR A 4 30.85 2.14 -1.15
CA THR A 4 30.11 0.94 -0.77
C THR A 4 28.88 0.82 -1.68
N VAL A 5 28.94 -0.07 -2.66
CA VAL A 5 27.82 -0.39 -3.54
C VAL A 5 26.67 -0.82 -2.64
N LYS A 6 25.62 -0.01 -2.58
CA LYS A 6 24.47 -0.25 -1.71
C LYS A 6 23.83 -1.56 -2.17
N SER A 7 23.86 -2.59 -1.32
CA SER A 7 23.37 -3.93 -1.66
C SER A 7 21.93 -3.89 -2.15
N ILE A 8 21.68 -4.58 -3.26
CA ILE A 8 20.35 -4.76 -3.87
C ILE A 8 19.54 -5.88 -3.18
N ALA A 9 20.17 -6.64 -2.29
CA ALA A 9 19.51 -7.69 -1.54
C ALA A 9 18.52 -7.11 -0.50
N PRO A 10 17.45 -7.85 -0.15
CA PRO A 10 16.52 -7.43 0.89
C PRO A 10 17.21 -7.32 2.25
N ASP A 11 17.08 -6.17 2.92
CA ASP A 11 17.57 -6.02 4.30
C ASP A 11 16.51 -6.46 5.33
N ARG A 12 16.86 -6.40 6.62
CA ARG A 12 15.95 -6.82 7.71
C ARG A 12 14.64 -6.04 7.71
N LEU A 13 14.70 -4.74 7.44
CA LEU A 13 13.51 -3.89 7.37
C LEU A 13 12.61 -4.35 6.23
N GLU A 14 13.14 -4.62 5.04
CA GLU A 14 12.33 -5.08 3.91
C GLU A 14 11.75 -6.48 4.10
N LYS A 15 12.46 -7.35 4.81
CA LYS A 15 11.90 -8.64 5.26
C LYS A 15 10.71 -8.43 6.19
N LEU A 16 10.88 -7.57 7.19
CA LEU A 16 9.81 -7.21 8.13
C LEU A 16 8.62 -6.57 7.43
N LEU A 17 8.84 -5.59 6.55
CA LEU A 17 7.76 -4.90 5.82
C LEU A 17 6.96 -5.87 4.94
N GLY A 18 7.62 -6.82 4.28
CA GLY A 18 6.92 -7.86 3.52
C GLY A 18 6.08 -8.78 4.43
N ALA A 19 6.59 -9.14 5.60
CA ALA A 19 5.86 -9.97 6.56
C ALA A 19 4.66 -9.22 7.15
N LEU A 20 4.83 -7.95 7.53
CA LEU A 20 3.75 -7.09 8.00
C LEU A 20 2.67 -6.88 6.92
N ALA A 21 3.05 -6.77 5.65
CA ALA A 21 2.09 -6.70 4.55
C ALA A 21 1.26 -8.00 4.43
N LEU A 22 1.87 -9.17 4.61
CA LEU A 22 1.13 -10.45 4.63
C LEU A 22 0.21 -10.57 5.85
N VAL A 23 0.67 -10.15 7.03
CA VAL A 23 -0.16 -10.11 8.24
C VAL A 23 -1.38 -9.21 7.99
N MET A 24 -1.14 -7.98 7.53
CA MET A 24 -2.22 -7.04 7.20
C MET A 24 -3.20 -7.62 6.18
N LEU A 25 -2.69 -8.26 5.12
CA LEU A 25 -3.53 -8.93 4.12
C LEU A 25 -4.39 -10.05 4.74
N GLY A 26 -3.85 -10.81 5.70
CA GLY A 26 -4.60 -11.81 6.45
C GLY A 26 -5.74 -11.20 7.27
N PHE A 27 -5.47 -10.12 8.01
CA PHE A 27 -6.48 -9.39 8.77
C PHE A 27 -7.60 -8.85 7.87
N VAL A 28 -7.24 -8.24 6.73
CA VAL A 28 -8.20 -7.78 5.74
C VAL A 28 -9.04 -8.94 5.19
N GLY A 29 -8.41 -10.07 4.86
CA GLY A 29 -9.11 -11.26 4.36
C GLY A 29 -10.13 -11.81 5.36
N VAL A 30 -9.76 -11.93 6.64
CA VAL A 30 -10.67 -12.39 7.70
C VAL A 30 -11.83 -11.42 7.88
N ALA A 31 -11.56 -10.11 7.91
CA ALA A 31 -12.60 -9.09 8.03
C ALA A 31 -13.61 -9.17 6.87
N VAL A 32 -13.13 -9.24 5.63
CA VAL A 32 -13.98 -9.33 4.43
C VAL A 32 -14.84 -10.59 4.45
N LEU A 33 -14.28 -11.73 4.86
CA LEU A 33 -15.02 -12.98 4.99
C LEU A 33 -16.11 -12.91 6.06
N LYS A 34 -15.81 -12.34 7.23
CA LYS A 34 -16.80 -12.17 8.30
C LYS A 34 -17.96 -11.25 7.89
N GLY A 35 -17.66 -10.20 7.11
CA GLY A 35 -18.66 -9.24 6.63
C GLY A 35 -19.53 -9.72 5.46
N MET A 36 -19.48 -11.00 5.07
CA MET A 36 -20.16 -11.51 3.87
C MET A 36 -21.67 -11.24 3.82
N SER A 37 -22.34 -11.19 4.97
CA SER A 37 -23.77 -10.87 5.07
C SER A 37 -24.10 -9.42 4.66
N GLU A 38 -23.12 -8.53 4.70
CA GLU A 38 -23.29 -7.10 4.46
C GLU A 38 -22.79 -6.63 3.09
N TRP A 39 -22.14 -7.51 2.31
CA TRP A 39 -21.48 -7.13 1.05
C TRP A 39 -22.40 -6.38 0.08
N ALA A 40 -23.68 -6.75 0.01
CA ALA A 40 -24.68 -6.11 -0.86
C ALA A 40 -24.97 -4.65 -0.48
N ASN A 41 -24.67 -4.25 0.76
CA ASN A 41 -24.92 -2.90 1.27
C ASN A 41 -23.71 -1.97 1.10
N ILE A 42 -22.57 -2.50 0.64
CA ILE A 42 -21.33 -1.74 0.52
C ILE A 42 -21.25 -1.04 -0.84
N PRO A 43 -21.05 0.30 -0.87
CA PRO A 43 -20.86 1.03 -2.11
C PRO A 43 -19.71 0.47 -2.96
N GLY A 44 -19.89 0.41 -4.28
CA GLY A 44 -18.89 -0.12 -5.21
C GLY A 44 -17.52 0.59 -5.14
N VAL A 45 -17.51 1.87 -4.76
CA VAL A 45 -16.27 2.63 -4.54
C VAL A 45 -15.41 2.03 -3.42
N ILE A 46 -16.02 1.51 -2.35
CA ILE A 46 -15.28 0.87 -1.27
C ILE A 46 -14.68 -0.47 -1.74
N TRP A 47 -15.40 -1.20 -2.59
CA TRP A 47 -14.87 -2.44 -3.21
C TRP A 47 -13.68 -2.15 -4.14
N LEU A 48 -13.73 -1.07 -4.91
CA LEU A 48 -12.60 -0.62 -5.74
C LEU A 48 -11.39 -0.28 -4.87
N HIS A 49 -11.59 0.50 -3.80
CA HIS A 49 -10.56 0.83 -2.84
C HIS A 49 -9.94 -0.43 -2.21
N LEU A 50 -10.77 -1.35 -1.75
CA LEU A 50 -10.35 -2.60 -1.11
C LEU A 50 -9.55 -3.48 -2.09
N LEU A 51 -10.02 -3.63 -3.33
CA LEU A 51 -9.33 -4.41 -4.36
C LEU A 51 -7.94 -3.86 -4.64
N THR A 52 -7.82 -2.54 -4.80
CA THR A 52 -6.53 -1.88 -5.09
C THR A 52 -5.55 -2.01 -3.93
N ILE A 53 -6.01 -1.89 -2.68
CA ILE A 53 -5.19 -2.15 -1.48
C ILE A 53 -4.75 -3.60 -1.40
N VAL A 54 -5.66 -4.57 -1.64
CA VAL A 54 -5.33 -6.00 -1.61
C VAL A 54 -4.24 -6.34 -2.62
N VAL A 55 -4.33 -5.80 -3.83
CA VAL A 55 -3.29 -5.95 -4.85
C VAL A 55 -1.96 -5.35 -4.37
N ALA A 56 -1.97 -4.15 -3.81
CA ALA A 56 -0.77 -3.50 -3.29
C ALA A 56 -0.12 -4.30 -2.14
N LEU A 57 -0.93 -4.80 -1.20
CA LEU A 57 -0.47 -5.66 -0.10
C LEU A 57 0.13 -6.97 -0.60
N ALA A 58 -0.55 -7.66 -1.52
CA ALA A 58 -0.08 -8.94 -2.07
C ALA A 58 1.22 -8.81 -2.87
N LEU A 59 1.38 -7.73 -3.64
CA LEU A 59 2.59 -7.49 -4.43
C LEU A 59 3.78 -7.02 -3.59
N THR A 60 3.56 -6.41 -2.42
CA THR A 60 4.61 -5.89 -1.55
C THR A 60 5.70 -6.93 -1.18
N PRO A 61 5.38 -8.11 -0.60
CA PRO A 61 6.40 -9.11 -0.28
C PRO A 61 7.12 -9.63 -1.55
N VAL A 62 6.40 -9.80 -2.66
CA VAL A 62 6.98 -10.24 -3.94
C VAL A 62 8.03 -9.24 -4.43
N LEU A 63 7.72 -7.94 -4.40
CA LEU A 63 8.62 -6.87 -4.82
C LEU A 63 9.80 -6.67 -3.87
N LEU A 64 9.60 -6.89 -2.58
CA LEU A 64 10.65 -6.72 -1.57
C LEU A 64 11.60 -7.91 -1.49
N TRP A 65 11.15 -9.14 -1.72
CA TRP A 65 11.96 -10.35 -1.49
C TRP A 65 12.54 -10.96 -2.75
N LYS A 66 11.91 -10.78 -3.93
CA LYS A 66 12.45 -11.30 -5.19
C LYS A 66 13.58 -10.42 -5.74
N ARG A 67 14.32 -10.99 -6.71
CA ARG A 67 15.40 -10.30 -7.41
C ARG A 67 14.91 -9.00 -8.05
N ARG A 68 15.58 -7.90 -7.70
CA ARG A 68 15.27 -6.54 -8.17
C ARG A 68 15.86 -6.27 -9.56
N GLY A 69 15.28 -5.31 -10.27
CA GLY A 69 15.81 -4.81 -11.55
C GLY A 69 15.52 -5.69 -12.79
N THR A 70 14.91 -6.86 -12.61
CA THR A 70 14.46 -7.74 -13.71
C THR A 70 13.24 -7.17 -14.43
N PRO A 71 12.93 -7.60 -15.67
CA PRO A 71 11.69 -7.22 -16.35
C PRO A 71 10.44 -7.54 -15.53
N GLY A 72 10.41 -8.71 -14.87
CA GLY A 72 9.32 -9.09 -13.96
C GLY A 72 9.18 -8.16 -12.75
N HIS A 73 10.29 -7.75 -12.13
CA HIS A 73 10.26 -6.77 -11.04
C HIS A 73 9.69 -5.42 -11.51
N ARG A 74 10.03 -4.98 -12.73
CA ARG A 74 9.52 -3.72 -13.30
C ARG A 74 8.02 -3.82 -13.58
N ALA A 75 7.56 -4.90 -14.21
CA ALA A 75 6.15 -5.11 -14.51
C ALA A 75 5.29 -5.13 -13.24
N LEU A 76 5.68 -5.92 -12.24
CA LEU A 76 5.00 -5.95 -10.94
C LEU A 76 5.11 -4.61 -10.21
N GLY A 77 6.22 -3.91 -10.35
CA GLY A 77 6.42 -2.59 -9.75
C GLY A 77 5.49 -1.53 -10.33
N TYR A 78 5.23 -1.57 -11.64
CA TYR A 78 4.23 -0.70 -12.28
C TYR A 78 2.81 -1.06 -11.85
N ALA A 79 2.48 -2.34 -11.77
CA ALA A 79 1.18 -2.78 -11.26
C ALA A 79 0.95 -2.30 -9.81
N TRP A 80 1.94 -2.47 -8.93
CA TRP A 80 1.90 -1.98 -7.56
C TRP A 80 1.80 -0.45 -7.49
N ALA A 81 2.56 0.28 -8.31
CA ALA A 81 2.50 1.74 -8.36
C ALA A 81 1.13 2.24 -8.85
N GLY A 82 0.54 1.59 -9.86
CA GLY A 82 -0.80 1.88 -10.34
C GLY A 82 -1.86 1.62 -9.27
N ALA A 83 -1.77 0.47 -8.58
CA ALA A 83 -2.67 0.15 -7.47
C ALA A 83 -2.59 1.18 -6.34
N MET A 84 -1.38 1.58 -5.92
CA MET A 84 -1.16 2.62 -4.92
C MET A 84 -1.74 3.98 -5.35
N PHE A 85 -1.56 4.35 -6.63
CA PHE A 85 -2.08 5.61 -7.16
C PHE A 85 -3.61 5.61 -7.20
N LEU A 86 -4.22 4.54 -7.72
CA LEU A 86 -5.68 4.39 -7.76
C LEU A 86 -6.28 4.41 -6.36
N THR A 87 -5.68 3.66 -5.42
CA THR A 87 -6.08 3.67 -4.00
C THR A 87 -6.10 5.10 -3.44
N ALA A 88 -5.04 5.86 -3.69
CA ALA A 88 -4.89 7.20 -3.16
C ALA A 88 -5.88 8.18 -3.80
N VAL A 89 -6.10 8.11 -5.11
CA VAL A 89 -7.09 8.95 -5.80
C VAL A 89 -8.49 8.63 -5.29
N ASP A 90 -8.85 7.36 -5.20
CA ASP A 90 -10.16 6.91 -4.75
C ASP A 90 -10.44 7.35 -3.30
N SER A 91 -9.44 7.24 -2.42
CA SER A 91 -9.56 7.67 -1.02
C SER A 91 -9.82 9.16 -0.82
N LEU A 92 -9.55 10.01 -1.82
CA LEU A 92 -9.93 11.43 -1.76
C LEU A 92 -11.45 11.63 -1.93
N PHE A 93 -12.11 10.70 -2.64
CA PHE A 93 -13.56 10.72 -2.87
C PHE A 93 -14.32 9.94 -1.78
N VAL A 94 -13.66 9.00 -1.11
CA VAL A 94 -14.19 8.33 0.10
C VAL A 94 -14.11 9.28 1.30
N THR A 95 -15.00 10.27 1.33
CA THR A 95 -15.11 11.24 2.41
C THR A 95 -16.18 10.81 3.42
N THR A 96 -15.79 10.73 4.70
CA THR A 96 -16.73 10.43 5.80
C THR A 96 -17.55 11.67 6.21
N LYS A 97 -17.03 12.89 5.98
CA LYS A 97 -17.71 14.19 6.25
C LYS A 97 -17.18 15.31 5.35
N PRO A 98 -18.01 16.05 4.61
CA PRO A 98 -17.57 17.23 3.86
C PRO A 98 -16.89 18.24 4.79
N GLY A 99 -15.67 18.69 4.44
CA GLY A 99 -14.95 19.73 5.20
C GLY A 99 -13.97 19.25 6.28
N HIS A 100 -13.79 17.93 6.49
CA HIS A 100 -12.80 17.41 7.44
C HIS A 100 -11.62 16.71 6.74
N PHE A 101 -10.47 17.38 6.68
CA PHE A 101 -9.20 16.75 6.32
C PHE A 101 -8.76 15.78 7.42
N SER A 102 -8.97 14.49 7.22
CA SER A 102 -8.40 13.45 8.08
C SER A 102 -6.96 13.13 7.70
N LEU A 103 -6.22 12.49 8.61
CA LEU A 103 -4.86 12.01 8.36
C LEU A 103 -4.75 11.17 7.06
N ILE A 104 -5.82 10.45 6.71
CA ILE A 104 -5.89 9.64 5.49
C ILE A 104 -5.76 10.53 4.24
N HIS A 105 -6.38 11.71 4.18
CA HIS A 105 -6.27 12.61 3.02
C HIS A 105 -4.84 13.11 2.83
N ILE A 106 -4.12 13.38 3.92
CA ILE A 106 -2.70 13.77 3.86
C ILE A 106 -1.87 12.62 3.28
N LEU A 107 -2.14 11.37 3.72
CA LEU A 107 -1.48 10.18 3.18
C LEU A 107 -1.82 9.93 1.70
N SER A 108 -3.04 10.24 1.27
CA SER A 108 -3.45 10.16 -0.13
C SER A 108 -2.67 11.14 -1.01
N VAL A 109 -2.63 12.42 -0.62
CA VAL A 109 -1.85 13.44 -1.35
C VAL A 109 -0.37 13.07 -1.37
N PHE A 110 0.18 12.63 -0.24
CA PHE A 110 1.55 12.13 -0.16
C PHE A 110 1.79 10.99 -1.15
N THR A 111 0.88 10.03 -1.25
CA THR A 111 0.99 8.88 -2.16
C THR A 111 0.95 9.30 -3.61
N ILE A 112 0.00 10.17 -3.98
CA ILE A 112 -0.15 10.73 -5.34
C ILE A 112 1.15 11.42 -5.78
N VAL A 113 1.83 12.13 -4.89
CA VAL A 113 3.11 12.78 -5.19
C VAL A 113 4.27 11.78 -5.23
N MET A 114 4.31 10.84 -4.30
CA MET A 114 5.46 9.93 -4.17
C MET A 114 5.47 8.80 -5.19
N VAL A 115 4.33 8.40 -5.76
CA VAL A 115 4.29 7.39 -6.83
C VAL A 115 5.05 7.85 -8.09
N PRO A 116 4.82 9.05 -8.66
CA PRO A 116 5.65 9.59 -9.72
C PRO A 116 7.12 9.70 -9.34
N VAL A 117 7.45 10.13 -8.12
CA VAL A 117 8.83 10.20 -7.64
C VAL A 117 9.50 8.83 -7.64
N LEU A 118 8.78 7.79 -7.21
CA LEU A 118 9.21 6.40 -7.23
C LEU A 118 9.52 5.91 -8.64
N VAL A 119 8.61 6.18 -9.60
CA VAL A 119 8.78 5.78 -11.01
C VAL A 119 9.94 6.53 -11.66
N LEU A 120 10.02 7.86 -11.47
CA LEU A 120 11.10 8.67 -12.02
C LEU A 120 12.47 8.29 -11.45
N ALA A 121 12.55 7.99 -10.16
CA ALA A 121 13.78 7.49 -9.54
C ALA A 121 14.22 6.16 -10.14
N ALA A 122 13.28 5.24 -10.42
CA ALA A 122 13.57 3.97 -11.08
C ALA A 122 14.08 4.19 -12.52
N ARG A 123 13.41 5.05 -13.30
CA ARG A 123 13.80 5.34 -14.70
C ARG A 123 15.17 6.01 -14.80
N LYS A 124 15.51 6.86 -13.84
CA LYS A 124 16.83 7.52 -13.73
C LYS A 124 17.93 6.60 -13.16
N GLY A 125 17.63 5.33 -12.87
CA GLY A 125 18.58 4.41 -12.24
C GLY A 125 18.98 4.80 -10.81
N ASN A 126 18.27 5.73 -10.17
CA ASN A 126 18.55 6.16 -8.80
C ASN A 126 17.96 5.17 -7.79
N VAL A 127 18.63 4.03 -7.64
CA VAL A 127 18.21 2.91 -6.77
C VAL A 127 18.03 3.36 -5.32
N ALA A 128 18.90 4.23 -4.82
CA ALA A 128 18.83 4.71 -3.43
C ALA A 128 17.58 5.56 -3.16
N ARG A 129 17.20 6.43 -4.11
CA ARG A 129 15.95 7.22 -4.01
C ARG A 129 14.74 6.31 -4.19
N HIS A 130 14.73 5.46 -5.22
CA HIS A 130 13.64 4.51 -5.47
C HIS A 130 13.35 3.65 -4.22
N ARG A 131 14.38 3.03 -3.64
CA ARG A 131 14.26 2.18 -2.44
C ARG A 131 13.72 2.93 -1.23
N ARG A 132 14.15 4.17 -1.00
CA ARG A 132 13.63 5.02 0.09
C ARG A 132 12.16 5.37 -0.12
N THR A 133 11.78 5.73 -1.34
CA THR A 133 10.38 6.06 -1.67
C THR A 133 9.47 4.84 -1.55
N VAL A 134 9.88 3.66 -2.03
CA VAL A 134 9.15 2.39 -1.83
C VAL A 134 8.86 2.16 -0.35
N ARG A 135 9.89 2.24 0.50
CA ARG A 135 9.73 2.00 1.95
C ARG A 135 8.80 3.01 2.61
N GLY A 136 8.95 4.30 2.27
CA GLY A 136 8.08 5.35 2.80
C GLY A 136 6.61 5.13 2.44
N LEU A 137 6.33 4.75 1.19
CA LEU A 137 4.98 4.41 0.74
C LEU A 137 4.42 3.17 1.46
N ILE A 138 5.21 2.10 1.62
CA ILE A 138 4.75 0.90 2.34
C ILE A 138 4.46 1.22 3.80
N ILE A 139 5.36 1.93 4.50
CA ILE A 139 5.20 2.25 5.91
C ILE A 139 4.01 3.18 6.12
N GLY A 140 3.99 4.33 5.44
CA GLY A 140 2.99 5.37 5.65
C GLY A 140 1.65 5.04 4.99
N ALA A 141 1.67 4.83 3.68
CA ALA A 141 0.45 4.77 2.88
C ALA A 141 -0.19 3.38 2.79
N LEU A 142 0.53 2.31 3.18
CA LEU A 142 -0.02 0.95 3.15
C LEU A 142 -0.24 0.40 4.56
N LEU A 143 0.81 0.36 5.40
CA LEU A 143 0.72 -0.26 6.73
C LEU A 143 0.06 0.67 7.76
N ILE A 144 0.51 1.92 7.89
CA ILE A 144 -0.10 2.87 8.84
C ILE A 144 -1.52 3.20 8.40
N ALA A 145 -1.75 3.51 7.12
CA ALA A 145 -3.09 3.73 6.59
C ALA A 145 -4.01 2.51 6.81
N GLY A 146 -3.54 1.30 6.49
CA GLY A 146 -4.28 0.06 6.70
C GLY A 146 -4.61 -0.19 8.17
N PHE A 147 -3.67 0.07 9.09
CA PHE A 147 -3.92 -0.05 10.53
C PHE A 147 -5.09 0.82 10.99
N PHE A 148 -5.21 2.04 10.48
CA PHE A 148 -6.31 2.96 10.81
C PHE A 148 -7.67 2.56 10.22
N THR A 149 -7.77 1.45 9.49
CA THR A 149 -9.05 0.90 9.01
C THR A 149 -9.72 -0.09 9.98
N PHE A 150 -9.02 -0.51 11.05
CA PHE A 150 -9.52 -1.48 12.04
C PHE A 150 -10.11 -0.93 13.36
N PRO A 151 -9.90 0.34 13.78
CA PRO A 151 -10.63 0.88 14.92
C PRO A 151 -12.15 0.70 14.78
N PHE A 152 -12.86 0.51 15.90
CA PHE A 152 -14.26 0.03 15.96
C PHE A 152 -15.29 0.92 15.24
N ASP A 153 -14.93 2.14 14.84
CA ASP A 153 -15.75 3.07 14.05
C ASP A 153 -15.63 2.85 12.52
N ARG A 154 -14.81 1.90 12.08
CA ARG A 154 -14.51 1.63 10.66
C ARG A 154 -15.07 0.28 10.21
N LEU A 155 -15.42 0.19 8.91
CA LEU A 155 -16.04 -0.99 8.31
C LEU A 155 -15.27 -2.29 8.58
N LEU A 156 -13.97 -2.33 8.31
CA LEU A 156 -13.17 -3.54 8.54
C LEU A 156 -13.04 -3.88 10.02
N GLY A 157 -12.99 -2.88 10.90
CA GLY A 157 -13.04 -3.07 12.35
C GLY A 157 -14.36 -3.68 12.81
N HIS A 158 -15.48 -3.15 12.28
CA HIS A 158 -16.83 -3.67 12.55
C HIS A 158 -16.95 -5.14 12.12
N TRP A 159 -16.55 -5.49 10.89
CA TRP A 159 -16.61 -6.87 10.43
C TRP A 159 -15.66 -7.81 11.18
N LEU A 160 -14.53 -7.32 11.68
CA LEU A 160 -13.53 -8.18 12.32
C LEU A 160 -13.86 -8.47 13.79
N PHE A 161 -14.35 -7.47 14.52
CA PHE A 161 -14.52 -7.50 15.98
C PHE A 161 -15.97 -7.40 16.47
N GLY A 162 -16.91 -7.02 15.59
CA GLY A 162 -18.35 -7.15 15.83
C GLY A 162 -18.80 -8.59 15.66
#